data_AF-A0A2V7Q2Y4-F1
#
_entry.id   AF-A0A2V7Q2Y4-F1
#
_cell.length_a   1.000
_cell.length_b   1.000
_cell.length_c   1.000
_cell.angle_alpha   90.00
_cell.angle_beta   90.00
_cell.angle_gamma   90.00
#
_symmetry.space_group_name_H-M   'P 1'
#
loop_
_entity.id
_entity.type
_entity.pdbx_description
1 polymer ?
#
loop_
_entity_poly.entity_id
_entity_poly.type
_entity_poly.pdbx_seq_one_letter_code
_entity_poly.pdbx_strand_id
1 'polypeptide(L)'
;MGVDVGGTFTDLVALTDDGTIEVRKVVTTPVDPTLALFKALDALSVPIDVLIHGTTIATNALLERRGARIALVTTKGFEDLLWLRRQDRAALYDLARDHPPPLVARSDVVAVAERTGPEGVLEPLGQDEVQRVVAAVRALSPAPEALAVALLFAFRHAQHERRLVAALRDALPDIPIAASHEVLPVFREFERASTTTVEAYLRPKVAAYLGRLEREVRARGVGTLRVMTSSGGTLPPGAAAARAASLALSGPAGGVVGARLVGAAVGLSDLLTLDMGGTSA
;
A
#
# COMPACT_ATOMS: atom_id res chain seq x y z
N MET A 1 9.13 -17.22 13.38
CA MET A 1 9.43 -15.91 14.01
C MET A 1 8.53 -14.83 13.47
N GLY A 2 7.89 -14.06 14.35
CA GLY A 2 7.18 -12.83 14.01
C GLY A 2 8.00 -11.61 14.41
N VAL A 3 7.96 -10.56 13.60
CA VAL A 3 8.60 -9.28 13.89
C VAL A 3 7.62 -8.17 13.58
N ASP A 4 7.46 -7.22 14.48
CA ASP A 4 6.82 -5.94 14.20
C ASP A 4 7.82 -4.80 14.35
N VAL A 5 8.04 -4.08 13.26
CA VAL A 5 8.97 -2.94 13.23
C VAL A 5 8.16 -1.67 13.44
N GLY A 6 8.11 -1.21 14.69
CA GLY A 6 7.49 0.04 15.09
C GLY A 6 8.45 1.24 15.02
N GLY A 7 7.92 2.44 15.29
CA GLY A 7 8.69 3.68 15.26
C GLY A 7 9.75 3.81 16.37
N THR A 8 9.48 3.23 17.55
CA THR A 8 10.38 3.32 18.73
C THR A 8 11.12 2.01 18.98
N PHE A 9 10.41 0.89 18.92
CA PHE A 9 10.95 -0.44 19.16
C PHE A 9 10.59 -1.39 18.03
N THR A 10 11.46 -2.37 17.84
CA THR A 10 11.23 -3.55 17.04
C THR A 10 10.97 -4.70 17.99
N ASP A 11 9.79 -5.28 17.90
CA ASP A 11 9.35 -6.38 18.74
C ASP A 11 9.50 -7.69 17.96
N LEU A 12 10.14 -8.68 18.58
CA LEU A 12 10.39 -10.00 17.99
C LEU A 12 9.80 -11.09 18.88
N VAL A 13 9.12 -12.03 18.25
CA VAL A 13 8.57 -13.23 18.89
C VAL A 13 9.04 -14.46 18.12
N ALA A 14 9.87 -15.28 18.76
CA ALA A 14 10.29 -16.57 18.23
C ALA A 14 9.49 -17.69 18.90
N LEU A 15 9.08 -18.67 18.10
CA LEU A 15 8.54 -19.94 18.57
C LEU A 15 9.54 -21.02 18.12
N THR A 16 10.09 -21.75 19.07
CA THR A 16 11.03 -22.85 18.84
C THR A 16 10.30 -24.19 18.72
N ASP A 17 10.99 -25.22 18.23
CA ASP A 17 10.41 -26.55 17.98
C ASP A 17 9.89 -27.26 19.25
N ASP A 18 10.46 -26.94 20.41
CA ASP A 18 10.00 -27.42 21.71
C ASP A 18 8.79 -26.64 22.26
N GLY A 19 8.29 -25.65 21.51
CA GLY A 19 7.15 -24.80 21.88
C GLY A 19 7.53 -23.60 22.75
N THR A 20 8.82 -23.37 23.03
CA THR A 20 9.26 -22.20 23.79
C THR A 20 9.02 -20.90 23.01
N ILE A 21 8.50 -19.89 23.71
CA ILE A 21 8.30 -18.55 23.15
C ILE A 21 9.40 -17.63 23.69
N GLU A 22 10.23 -17.11 22.79
CA GLU A 22 11.18 -16.05 23.13
C GLU A 22 10.67 -14.70 22.62
N VAL A 23 10.67 -13.70 23.50
CA VAL A 23 10.31 -12.33 23.16
C VAL A 23 11.53 -11.43 23.33
N ARG A 24 11.83 -10.62 22.31
CA ARG A 24 12.90 -9.62 22.35
C ARG A 24 12.38 -8.27 21.90
N LYS A 25 12.86 -7.22 22.56
CA LYS A 25 12.55 -5.84 22.24
C LYS A 25 13.85 -5.09 22.00
N VAL A 26 13.99 -4.54 20.80
CA VAL A 26 15.21 -3.84 20.37
C VAL A 26 14.84 -2.42 19.99
N VAL A 27 15.68 -1.44 20.33
CA VAL A 27 15.46 -0.04 19.94
C VAL A 27 15.51 0.07 18.40
N THR A 28 14.45 0.61 17.79
CA THR A 28 14.41 0.83 16.35
C THR A 28 15.45 1.88 15.96
N THR A 29 16.15 1.66 14.86
CA THR A 29 17.05 2.68 14.30
C THR A 29 16.25 3.55 13.32
N PRO A 30 15.96 4.83 13.62
CA PRO A 30 15.03 5.64 12.82
C PRO A 30 15.50 5.88 11.37
N VAL A 31 16.82 5.95 11.18
CA VAL A 31 17.45 6.14 9.86
C VAL A 31 17.22 4.91 8.98
N ASP A 32 17.18 3.72 9.59
CA ASP A 32 17.01 2.47 8.89
C ASP A 32 16.45 1.37 9.80
N PRO A 33 15.13 1.17 9.79
CA PRO A 33 14.47 0.20 10.65
C PRO A 33 14.93 -1.24 10.40
N THR A 34 15.49 -1.53 9.21
CA THR A 34 16.01 -2.88 8.90
C THR A 34 17.24 -3.23 9.73
N LEU A 35 18.03 -2.25 10.19
CA LEU A 35 19.22 -2.53 11.01
C LEU A 35 18.86 -3.11 12.38
N ALA A 36 17.78 -2.64 13.01
CA ALA A 36 17.32 -3.18 14.28
C ALA A 36 16.86 -4.63 14.13
N LEU A 37 16.13 -4.92 13.04
CA LEU A 37 15.76 -6.28 12.67
C LEU A 37 17.00 -7.17 12.44
N PHE A 38 17.95 -6.74 11.62
CA PHE A 38 19.13 -7.56 11.35
C PHE A 38 19.99 -7.80 12.59
N LYS A 39 20.19 -6.80 13.44
CA LYS A 39 20.88 -7.00 14.74
C LYS A 39 20.16 -8.02 15.61
N ALA A 40 18.83 -8.01 15.60
CA ALA A 40 18.04 -8.98 16.35
C ALA A 40 18.14 -10.39 15.76
N LEU A 41 18.13 -10.52 14.42
CA LEU A 41 18.36 -11.80 13.73
C LEU A 41 19.76 -12.35 13.98
N ASP A 42 20.79 -11.50 13.93
CA ASP A 42 22.19 -11.89 14.16
C ASP A 42 22.44 -12.31 15.62
N ALA A 43 21.61 -11.83 16.57
CA ALA A 43 21.66 -12.22 17.97
C ALA A 43 20.97 -13.56 18.26
N LEU A 44 20.25 -14.14 17.28
CA LEU A 44 19.58 -15.42 17.41
C LEU A 44 20.52 -16.51 16.91
N SER A 45 20.85 -17.46 17.79
CA SER A 45 21.77 -18.56 17.51
C SER A 45 21.12 -19.76 16.82
N VAL A 46 19.85 -19.65 16.41
CA VAL A 46 19.06 -20.73 15.82
C VAL A 46 18.61 -20.37 14.39
N PRO A 47 18.54 -21.35 13.47
CA PRO A 47 18.02 -21.13 12.13
C PRO A 47 16.55 -20.70 12.18
N ILE A 48 16.15 -19.84 11.25
CA ILE A 48 14.77 -19.33 11.16
C ILE A 48 14.13 -19.89 9.90
N ASP A 49 13.19 -20.81 10.06
CA ASP A 49 12.46 -21.40 8.93
C ASP A 49 11.51 -20.41 8.26
N VAL A 50 10.77 -19.67 9.09
CA VAL A 50 9.77 -18.68 8.64
C VAL A 50 9.89 -17.40 9.44
N LEU A 51 10.10 -16.29 8.73
CA LEU A 51 10.05 -14.92 9.25
C LEU A 51 8.79 -14.23 8.73
N ILE A 52 7.91 -13.82 9.63
CA ILE A 52 6.74 -12.99 9.33
C ILE A 52 7.05 -11.56 9.78
N HIS A 53 7.05 -10.64 8.83
CA HIS A 53 7.42 -9.26 9.04
C HIS A 53 6.21 -8.32 8.93
N GLY A 54 5.85 -7.69 10.04
CA GLY A 54 4.97 -6.54 10.14
C GLY A 54 5.76 -5.24 10.03
N THR A 55 5.20 -4.26 9.33
CA THR A 55 5.87 -3.00 9.06
C THR A 55 4.91 -1.82 9.11
N THR A 56 5.39 -0.72 9.67
CA THR A 56 4.69 0.56 9.65
C THR A 56 5.09 1.47 8.49
N ILE A 57 5.96 1.01 7.58
CA ILE A 57 6.51 1.88 6.51
C ILE A 57 5.42 2.53 5.64
N ALA A 58 4.37 1.78 5.31
CA ALA A 58 3.23 2.27 4.54
C ALA A 58 2.42 3.30 5.33
N THR A 59 2.05 2.97 6.58
CA THR A 59 1.29 3.85 7.47
C THR A 59 2.05 5.17 7.72
N ASN A 60 3.34 5.09 8.07
CA ASN A 60 4.17 6.26 8.35
C ASN A 60 4.37 7.11 7.10
N ALA A 61 4.55 6.50 5.92
CA ALA A 61 4.65 7.26 4.67
C ALA A 61 3.37 8.05 4.36
N LEU A 62 2.19 7.52 4.69
CA LEU A 62 0.91 8.23 4.53
C LEU A 62 0.76 9.36 5.55
N LEU A 63 1.03 9.09 6.84
CA LEU A 63 0.91 10.08 7.92
C LEU A 63 1.88 11.26 7.71
N GLU A 64 3.13 10.97 7.36
CA GLU A 64 4.16 11.99 7.15
C GLU A 64 4.12 12.62 5.75
N ARG A 65 3.25 12.13 4.86
CA ARG A 65 3.23 12.48 3.43
C ARG A 65 4.61 12.38 2.78
N ARG A 66 5.29 11.25 3.03
CA ARG A 66 6.61 10.91 2.49
C ARG A 66 6.57 9.66 1.60
N GLY A 67 5.77 9.73 0.55
CA GLY A 67 5.74 8.77 -0.56
C GLY A 67 6.15 9.43 -1.88
N ALA A 68 5.91 8.71 -2.97
CA ALA A 68 6.28 9.12 -4.32
C ALA A 68 5.44 10.30 -4.81
N ARG A 69 6.02 11.19 -5.60
CA ARG A 69 5.25 12.14 -6.41
C ARG A 69 4.54 11.36 -7.51
N ILE A 70 3.22 11.50 -7.60
CA ILE A 70 2.41 10.72 -8.53
C ILE A 70 1.61 11.60 -9.48
N ALA A 71 1.23 11.02 -10.62
CA ALA A 71 0.18 11.54 -11.48
C ALA A 71 -1.04 10.61 -11.47
N LEU A 72 -2.23 11.19 -11.62
CA LEU A 72 -3.49 10.45 -11.77
C LEU A 72 -3.98 10.57 -13.21
N VAL A 73 -4.21 9.44 -13.85
CA VAL A 73 -4.84 9.35 -15.16
C VAL A 73 -6.28 8.85 -14.96
N THR A 74 -7.26 9.68 -15.34
CA THR A 74 -8.68 9.44 -15.04
C THR A 74 -9.57 9.82 -16.22
N THR A 75 -10.78 9.29 -16.24
CA THR A 75 -11.79 9.66 -17.24
C THR A 75 -12.05 11.17 -17.24
N LYS A 76 -12.19 11.78 -18.43
CA LYS A 76 -12.47 13.20 -18.60
C LYS A 76 -13.76 13.60 -17.86
N GLY A 77 -13.72 14.74 -17.18
CA GLY A 77 -14.77 15.22 -16.29
C GLY A 77 -14.72 14.62 -14.87
N PHE A 78 -13.76 13.75 -14.56
CA PHE A 78 -13.54 13.16 -13.23
C PHE A 78 -12.18 13.56 -12.64
N GLU A 79 -11.57 14.62 -13.16
CA GLU A 79 -10.28 15.13 -12.73
C GLU A 79 -10.32 15.62 -11.28
N ASP A 80 -11.47 16.13 -10.83
CA ASP A 80 -11.69 16.68 -9.49
C ASP A 80 -12.22 15.64 -8.47
N LEU A 81 -12.31 14.36 -8.86
CA LEU A 81 -12.93 13.30 -8.05
C LEU A 81 -12.36 13.21 -6.62
N LEU A 82 -11.03 13.29 -6.46
CA LEU A 82 -10.40 13.16 -5.14
C LEU A 82 -10.59 14.39 -4.23
N TRP A 83 -10.90 15.55 -4.82
CA TRP A 83 -11.22 16.77 -4.08
C TRP A 83 -12.69 16.80 -3.68
N LEU A 84 -13.58 16.40 -4.58
CA LEU A 84 -15.03 16.36 -4.35
C LEU A 84 -15.46 15.20 -3.43
N ARG A 85 -14.72 14.08 -3.47
CA ARG A 85 -14.95 12.90 -2.64
C ARG A 85 -16.39 12.40 -2.77
N ARG A 86 -17.10 12.27 -1.65
CA ARG A 86 -18.53 11.92 -1.57
C ARG A 86 -19.37 13.10 -1.07
N GLN A 87 -18.80 14.31 -1.04
CA GLN A 87 -19.41 15.51 -0.45
C GLN A 87 -19.87 15.32 1.02
N ASP A 88 -19.22 14.41 1.72
CA ASP A 88 -19.37 14.18 3.16
C ASP A 88 -18.57 15.21 3.96
N ARG A 89 -18.99 15.47 5.21
CA ARG A 89 -18.30 16.42 6.09
C ARG A 89 -17.02 15.80 6.66
N ALA A 90 -15.93 16.56 6.73
CA ALA A 90 -14.67 16.11 7.34
C ALA A 90 -14.81 15.90 8.86
N ALA A 91 -15.66 16.68 9.52
CA ALA A 91 -16.04 16.49 10.91
C ALA A 91 -17.53 16.82 11.11
N LEU A 92 -18.18 16.07 12.00
CA LEU A 92 -19.62 16.16 12.20
C LEU A 92 -20.06 17.52 12.78
N TYR A 93 -19.27 18.05 13.72
CA TYR A 93 -19.60 19.25 14.51
C TYR A 93 -18.70 20.46 14.24
N ASP A 94 -17.76 20.34 13.30
CA ASP A 94 -16.83 21.40 12.95
C ASP A 94 -17.02 21.74 11.47
N LEU A 95 -17.91 22.70 11.19
CA LEU A 95 -18.31 23.09 9.83
C LEU A 95 -17.19 23.79 9.05
N ALA A 96 -16.16 24.29 9.75
CA ALA A 96 -15.02 24.96 9.15
C ALA A 96 -13.88 23.98 8.82
N ARG A 97 -13.99 22.72 9.25
CA ARG A 97 -12.96 21.72 8.97
C ARG A 97 -13.08 21.22 7.54
N ASP A 98 -12.02 21.45 6.78
CA ASP A 98 -11.82 20.83 5.48
C ASP A 98 -11.21 19.45 5.59
N HIS A 99 -11.46 18.67 4.55
CA HIS A 99 -10.77 17.41 4.33
C HIS A 99 -9.29 17.63 4.00
N PRO A 100 -8.38 16.71 4.38
CA PRO A 100 -6.98 16.82 3.99
C PRO A 100 -6.84 16.78 2.44
N PRO A 101 -5.88 17.51 1.86
CA PRO A 101 -5.71 17.52 0.40
C PRO A 101 -5.36 16.11 -0.13
N PRO A 102 -5.70 15.74 -1.38
CA PRO A 102 -5.29 14.45 -1.95
C PRO A 102 -3.77 14.24 -1.96
N LEU A 103 -3.35 12.99 -2.20
CA LEU A 103 -1.93 12.62 -2.35
C LEU A 103 -1.33 12.99 -3.72
N VAL A 104 -2.18 13.43 -4.65
CA VAL A 104 -1.82 13.88 -6.00
C VAL A 104 -2.13 15.37 -6.13
N ALA A 105 -1.25 16.12 -6.77
CA ALA A 105 -1.48 17.53 -7.07
C ALA A 105 -2.50 17.66 -8.21
N ARG A 106 -3.32 18.72 -8.20
CA ARG A 106 -4.37 18.91 -9.23
C ARG A 106 -3.79 19.11 -10.63
N SER A 107 -2.60 19.70 -10.72
CA SER A 107 -1.82 19.87 -11.95
C SER A 107 -1.30 18.54 -12.51
N ASP A 108 -1.24 17.49 -11.69
CA ASP A 108 -0.71 16.17 -12.05
C ASP A 108 -1.85 15.18 -12.39
N VAL A 109 -3.04 15.71 -12.69
CA VAL A 109 -4.19 14.92 -13.14
C VAL A 109 -4.36 15.05 -14.64
N VAL A 110 -4.26 13.92 -15.35
CA VAL A 110 -4.42 13.83 -16.80
C VAL A 110 -5.76 13.19 -17.10
N ALA A 111 -6.65 13.98 -17.71
CA ALA A 111 -7.93 13.52 -18.22
C ALA A 111 -7.74 12.59 -19.42
N VAL A 112 -8.65 11.65 -19.63
CA VAL A 112 -8.70 10.76 -20.79
C VAL A 112 -10.10 10.82 -21.40
N ALA A 113 -10.19 11.12 -22.69
CA ALA A 113 -11.42 11.21 -23.47
C ALA A 113 -11.90 9.81 -23.88
N GLU A 114 -12.39 9.07 -22.89
CA GLU A 114 -13.16 7.84 -23.08
C GLU A 114 -14.37 7.83 -22.14
N ARG A 115 -15.32 6.93 -22.40
CA ARG A 115 -16.44 6.72 -21.49
C ARG A 115 -16.90 5.27 -21.53
N THR A 116 -16.99 4.68 -20.36
CA THR A 116 -17.62 3.39 -20.14
C THR A 116 -18.73 3.58 -19.12
N GLY A 117 -19.90 3.01 -19.37
CA GLY A 117 -21.04 3.00 -18.46
C GLY A 117 -21.31 1.60 -17.88
N PRO A 118 -22.44 1.42 -17.18
CA PRO A 118 -22.83 0.13 -16.60
C PRO A 118 -22.97 -1.00 -17.62
N GLU A 119 -23.42 -0.67 -18.83
CA GLU A 119 -23.71 -1.64 -19.90
C GLU A 119 -22.58 -1.76 -20.94
N GLY A 120 -21.46 -1.05 -20.76
CA GLY A 120 -20.31 -1.12 -21.65
C GLY A 120 -19.84 0.25 -22.16
N VAL A 121 -19.11 0.23 -23.29
CA VAL A 121 -18.46 1.42 -23.84
C VAL A 121 -19.49 2.40 -24.42
N LEU A 122 -19.41 3.66 -24.01
CA LEU A 122 -20.22 4.77 -24.50
C LEU A 122 -19.40 5.69 -25.43
N GLU A 123 -18.15 5.94 -25.09
CA GLU A 123 -17.18 6.66 -25.92
C GLU A 123 -15.88 5.84 -26.00
N PRO A 124 -15.45 5.41 -27.20
CA PRO A 124 -14.31 4.51 -27.35
C PRO A 124 -12.98 5.21 -27.05
N LEU A 125 -12.03 4.47 -26.46
CA LEU A 125 -10.65 4.92 -26.32
C LEU A 125 -9.92 4.80 -27.68
N GLY A 126 -9.83 5.93 -28.40
CA GLY A 126 -9.11 6.05 -29.66
C GLY A 126 -7.58 5.99 -29.52
N GLN A 127 -6.87 5.62 -30.57
CA GLN A 127 -5.41 5.50 -30.55
C GLN A 127 -4.71 6.86 -30.37
N ASP A 128 -5.23 7.91 -30.99
CA ASP A 128 -4.69 9.28 -30.86
C ASP A 128 -4.80 9.78 -29.42
N GLU A 129 -5.90 9.43 -28.75
CA GLU A 129 -6.13 9.78 -27.36
C GLU A 129 -5.14 9.09 -26.42
N VAL A 130 -4.85 7.80 -26.65
CA VAL A 130 -3.78 7.09 -25.92
C VAL A 130 -2.44 7.79 -26.09
N GLN A 131 -2.07 8.16 -27.31
CA GLN A 131 -0.80 8.87 -27.58
C GLN A 131 -0.76 10.24 -26.92
N ARG A 132 -1.89 10.98 -26.92
CA ARG A 132 -2.02 12.26 -26.23
C ARG A 132 -1.82 12.12 -24.72
N VAL A 133 -2.42 11.10 -24.09
CA VAL A 133 -2.23 10.84 -22.65
C VAL A 133 -0.78 10.54 -22.32
N VAL A 134 -0.14 9.65 -23.10
CA VAL A 134 1.28 9.32 -22.94
C VAL A 134 2.15 10.58 -23.04
N ALA A 135 1.91 11.43 -24.04
CA ALA A 135 2.62 12.69 -24.21
C ALA A 135 2.36 13.66 -23.05
N ALA A 136 1.12 13.77 -22.57
CA ALA A 136 0.76 14.63 -21.45
C ALA A 136 1.46 14.22 -20.16
N VAL A 137 1.51 12.91 -19.86
CA VAL A 137 2.24 12.39 -18.70
C VAL A 137 3.74 12.66 -18.81
N ARG A 138 4.34 12.48 -20.00
CA ARG A 138 5.75 12.80 -20.26
C ARG A 138 6.09 14.28 -20.10
N ALA A 139 5.13 15.16 -20.38
CA ALA A 139 5.30 16.60 -20.27
C ALA A 139 5.18 17.14 -18.83
N LEU A 140 4.77 16.31 -17.87
CA LEU A 140 4.71 16.71 -16.46
C LEU A 140 6.11 17.06 -15.94
N SER A 141 6.20 18.23 -15.29
CA SER A 141 7.44 18.72 -14.69
C SER A 141 7.21 19.09 -13.23
N PRO A 142 7.95 18.49 -12.28
CA PRO A 142 8.91 17.40 -12.48
C PRO A 142 8.22 16.13 -13.03
N ALA A 143 8.99 15.12 -13.45
CA ALA A 143 8.43 13.85 -13.86
C ALA A 143 7.79 13.12 -12.66
N PRO A 144 6.67 12.40 -12.83
CA PRO A 144 6.10 11.59 -11.76
C PRO A 144 6.98 10.37 -11.47
N GLU A 145 7.09 10.02 -10.19
CA GLU A 145 7.80 8.83 -9.72
C GLU A 145 6.91 7.57 -9.81
N ALA A 146 5.59 7.71 -9.85
CA ALA A 146 4.63 6.64 -10.12
C ALA A 146 3.31 7.17 -10.72
N LEU A 147 2.51 6.29 -11.32
CA LEU A 147 1.22 6.62 -11.92
C LEU A 147 0.08 5.82 -11.28
N ALA A 148 -1.04 6.49 -11.04
CA ALA A 148 -2.32 5.86 -10.79
C ALA A 148 -3.20 6.00 -12.04
N VAL A 149 -3.82 4.92 -12.50
CA VAL A 149 -4.81 4.93 -13.58
C VAL A 149 -6.13 4.43 -13.04
N ALA A 150 -7.17 5.27 -13.09
CA ALA A 150 -8.49 4.95 -12.58
C ALA A 150 -9.59 5.46 -13.52
N LEU A 151 -10.01 4.61 -14.46
CA LEU A 151 -11.10 4.93 -15.38
C LEU A 151 -12.45 4.48 -14.79
N LEU A 152 -13.53 5.13 -15.20
CA LEU A 152 -14.88 4.74 -14.80
C LEU A 152 -15.23 3.34 -15.30
N PHE A 153 -15.96 2.59 -14.48
CA PHE A 153 -16.39 1.22 -14.75
C PHE A 153 -15.27 0.21 -15.06
N ALA A 154 -13.99 0.56 -14.88
CA ALA A 154 -12.87 -0.35 -15.11
C ALA A 154 -12.93 -1.63 -14.25
N PHE A 155 -13.61 -1.58 -13.11
CA PHE A 155 -13.89 -2.77 -12.28
C PHE A 155 -14.75 -3.83 -12.98
N ARG A 156 -15.58 -3.44 -13.96
CA ARG A 156 -16.45 -4.32 -14.75
C ARG A 156 -15.97 -4.47 -16.20
N HIS A 157 -15.45 -3.40 -16.77
CA HIS A 157 -15.06 -3.26 -18.17
C HIS A 157 -13.65 -2.66 -18.27
N ALA A 158 -12.65 -3.47 -17.97
CA ALA A 158 -11.25 -3.04 -17.87
C ALA A 158 -10.55 -2.77 -19.21
N GLN A 159 -11.23 -2.91 -20.35
CA GLN A 159 -10.56 -2.91 -21.67
C GLN A 159 -9.82 -1.61 -21.97
N HIS A 160 -10.45 -0.45 -21.71
CA HIS A 160 -9.80 0.85 -21.91
C HIS A 160 -8.63 1.04 -20.95
N GLU A 161 -8.81 0.73 -19.67
CA GLU A 161 -7.77 0.90 -18.66
C GLU A 161 -6.56 -0.01 -18.95
N ARG A 162 -6.79 -1.27 -19.34
CA ARG A 162 -5.71 -2.20 -19.76
C ARG A 162 -4.94 -1.68 -20.97
N ARG A 163 -5.64 -1.23 -22.01
CA ARG A 163 -5.00 -0.68 -23.22
C ARG A 163 -4.15 0.54 -22.90
N LEU A 164 -4.68 1.45 -22.08
CA LEU A 164 -3.97 2.66 -21.68
C LEU A 164 -2.75 2.35 -20.80
N VAL A 165 -2.91 1.46 -19.82
CA VAL A 165 -1.82 1.02 -18.93
C VAL A 165 -0.71 0.32 -19.72
N ALA A 166 -1.05 -0.52 -20.70
CA ALA A 166 -0.05 -1.15 -21.57
C ALA A 166 0.77 -0.10 -22.33
N ALA A 167 0.11 0.87 -22.97
CA ALA A 167 0.80 1.95 -23.68
C ALA A 167 1.67 2.82 -22.76
N LEU A 168 1.19 3.10 -21.54
CA LEU A 168 1.97 3.84 -20.54
C LEU A 168 3.18 3.03 -20.05
N ARG A 169 3.05 1.71 -19.81
CA ARG A 169 4.16 0.83 -19.43
C ARG A 169 5.22 0.77 -20.53
N ASP A 170 4.80 0.65 -21.79
CA ASP A 170 5.72 0.64 -22.95
C ASP A 170 6.46 1.97 -23.09
N ALA A 171 5.76 3.09 -22.87
CA ALA A 171 6.34 4.42 -23.02
C ALA A 171 7.16 4.88 -21.80
N LEU A 172 6.91 4.33 -20.61
CA LEU A 172 7.50 4.79 -19.34
C LEU A 172 7.96 3.57 -18.51
N PRO A 173 8.95 2.79 -19.01
CA PRO A 173 9.31 1.50 -18.40
C PRO A 173 9.82 1.62 -16.96
N ASP A 174 10.38 2.76 -16.58
CA ASP A 174 10.95 3.00 -15.25
C ASP A 174 9.94 3.56 -14.24
N ILE A 175 8.70 3.88 -14.66
CA ILE A 175 7.68 4.48 -13.80
C ILE A 175 6.65 3.40 -13.40
N PRO A 176 6.57 3.01 -12.11
CA PRO A 176 5.58 2.06 -11.63
C PRO A 176 4.15 2.57 -11.87
N ILE A 177 3.27 1.70 -12.37
CA ILE A 177 1.87 2.02 -12.68
C ILE A 177 0.92 1.16 -11.86
N ALA A 178 0.06 1.78 -11.07
CA ALA A 178 -1.06 1.17 -10.37
C ALA A 178 -2.35 1.36 -11.19
N ALA A 179 -2.92 0.27 -11.68
CA ALA A 179 -4.19 0.28 -12.42
C ALA A 179 -5.35 -0.09 -11.49
N SER A 180 -6.45 0.67 -11.54
CA SER A 180 -7.53 0.52 -10.57
C SER A 180 -8.24 -0.84 -10.63
N HIS A 181 -8.33 -1.45 -11.81
CA HIS A 181 -8.85 -2.81 -11.99
C HIS A 181 -7.91 -3.92 -11.49
N GLU A 182 -6.63 -3.62 -11.27
CA GLU A 182 -5.67 -4.55 -10.66
C GLU A 182 -5.64 -4.38 -9.13
N VAL A 183 -5.77 -3.14 -8.65
CA VAL A 183 -5.63 -2.78 -7.23
C VAL A 183 -6.90 -3.06 -6.42
N LEU A 184 -8.04 -2.52 -6.88
CA LEU A 184 -9.32 -2.63 -6.16
C LEU A 184 -10.48 -2.65 -7.17
N PRO A 185 -10.72 -3.80 -7.84
CA PRO A 185 -11.76 -3.95 -8.87
C PRO A 185 -13.16 -4.04 -8.27
N VAL A 186 -13.59 -2.99 -7.56
CA VAL A 186 -14.89 -2.89 -6.92
C VAL A 186 -15.65 -1.64 -7.38
N PHE A 187 -16.97 -1.70 -7.21
CA PHE A 187 -17.86 -0.57 -7.47
C PHE A 187 -17.55 0.61 -6.52
N ARG A 188 -17.87 1.82 -6.98
CA ARG A 188 -17.55 3.16 -6.43
C ARG A 188 -16.19 3.71 -6.83
N GLU A 189 -16.25 4.83 -7.53
CA GLU A 189 -15.14 5.52 -8.17
C GLU A 189 -14.21 6.22 -7.18
N PHE A 190 -14.74 6.86 -6.13
CA PHE A 190 -13.91 7.58 -5.17
C PHE A 190 -13.00 6.63 -4.38
N GLU A 191 -13.57 5.61 -3.73
CA GLU A 191 -12.80 4.65 -2.92
C GLU A 191 -11.79 3.89 -3.78
N ARG A 192 -12.17 3.51 -5.00
CA ARG A 192 -11.28 2.85 -5.95
C ARG A 192 -10.14 3.77 -6.41
N ALA A 193 -10.44 4.99 -6.84
CA ALA A 193 -9.43 5.95 -7.26
C ALA A 193 -8.49 6.32 -6.09
N SER A 194 -9.04 6.61 -4.91
CA SER A 194 -8.29 6.92 -3.69
C SER A 194 -7.32 5.78 -3.32
N THR A 195 -7.79 4.53 -3.32
CA THR A 195 -6.95 3.36 -3.03
C THR A 195 -5.87 3.17 -4.10
N THR A 196 -6.19 3.38 -5.37
CA THR A 196 -5.22 3.28 -6.48
C THR A 196 -4.15 4.37 -6.39
N THR A 197 -4.53 5.58 -5.98
CA THR A 197 -3.62 6.69 -5.70
C THR A 197 -2.71 6.37 -4.51
N VAL A 198 -3.25 5.83 -3.41
CA VAL A 198 -2.45 5.36 -2.26
C VAL A 198 -1.47 4.27 -2.68
N GLU A 199 -1.89 3.30 -3.50
CA GLU A 199 -1.03 2.25 -4.02
C GLU A 199 0.13 2.83 -4.82
N ALA A 200 -0.14 3.71 -5.81
CA ALA A 200 0.90 4.36 -6.60
C ALA A 200 1.87 5.17 -5.73
N TYR A 201 1.33 5.91 -4.75
CA TYR A 201 2.09 6.74 -3.83
C TYR A 201 3.08 5.94 -2.97
N LEU A 202 2.69 4.74 -2.54
CA LEU A 202 3.48 3.91 -1.62
C LEU A 202 4.42 2.94 -2.33
N ARG A 203 4.06 2.48 -3.53
CA ARG A 203 4.72 1.37 -4.21
C ARG A 203 6.23 1.54 -4.36
N PRO A 204 6.79 2.69 -4.80
CA PRO A 204 8.25 2.83 -4.95
C PRO A 204 9.01 2.61 -3.63
N LYS A 205 8.53 3.24 -2.55
CA LYS A 205 9.15 3.15 -1.22
C LYS A 205 9.03 1.75 -0.63
N VAL A 206 7.86 1.13 -0.73
CA VAL A 206 7.61 -0.23 -0.22
C VAL A 206 8.42 -1.26 -0.99
N ALA A 207 8.48 -1.17 -2.32
CA ALA A 207 9.25 -2.09 -3.16
C ALA A 207 10.76 -2.01 -2.85
N ALA A 208 11.32 -0.81 -2.71
CA ALA A 208 12.71 -0.62 -2.34
C ALA A 208 13.03 -1.24 -0.97
N TYR A 209 12.14 -1.03 0.00
CA TYR A 209 12.27 -1.59 1.34
C TYR A 209 12.22 -3.12 1.35
N LEU A 210 11.16 -3.71 0.78
CA LEU A 210 10.98 -5.16 0.77
C LEU A 210 12.04 -5.87 -0.04
N GLY A 211 12.50 -5.29 -1.16
CA GLY A 211 13.57 -5.84 -1.96
C GLY A 211 14.91 -5.88 -1.22
N ARG A 212 15.22 -4.85 -0.41
CA ARG A 212 16.39 -4.87 0.47
C ARG A 212 16.24 -5.90 1.59
N LEU A 213 15.08 -5.91 2.25
CA LEU A 213 14.78 -6.86 3.32
C LEU A 213 14.96 -8.31 2.85
N GLU A 214 14.40 -8.65 1.69
CA GLU A 214 14.48 -10.00 1.14
C GLU A 214 15.92 -10.44 0.88
N ARG A 215 16.76 -9.56 0.31
CA ARG A 215 18.19 -9.87 0.07
C ARG A 215 18.94 -10.15 1.37
N GLU A 216 18.75 -9.29 2.36
CA GLU A 216 19.46 -9.37 3.65
C GLU A 216 19.02 -10.57 4.50
N VAL A 217 17.72 -10.89 4.47
CA VAL A 217 17.14 -12.06 5.15
C VAL A 217 17.65 -13.35 4.50
N ARG A 218 17.72 -13.40 3.16
CA ARG A 218 18.28 -14.54 2.42
C ARG A 218 19.76 -14.74 2.71
N ALA A 219 20.55 -13.65 2.78
CA ALA A 219 21.97 -13.70 3.10
C ALA A 219 22.26 -14.30 4.48
N ARG A 220 21.29 -14.22 5.42
CA ARG A 220 21.36 -14.77 6.77
C ARG A 220 20.81 -16.20 6.90
N GLY A 221 20.45 -16.84 5.78
CA GLY A 221 19.99 -18.22 5.77
C GLY A 221 18.58 -18.43 6.30
N VAL A 222 17.75 -17.38 6.39
CA VAL A 222 16.33 -17.53 6.73
C VAL A 222 15.61 -18.24 5.59
N GLY A 223 14.83 -19.27 5.90
CA GLY A 223 14.16 -20.11 4.91
C GLY A 223 13.11 -19.36 4.08
N THR A 224 12.09 -18.81 4.75
CA THR A 224 10.97 -18.12 4.10
C THR A 224 10.68 -16.77 4.75
N LEU A 225 10.62 -15.70 3.94
CA LEU A 225 10.13 -14.39 4.36
C LEU A 225 8.66 -14.21 3.93
N ARG A 226 7.81 -13.77 4.85
CA ARG A 226 6.44 -13.35 4.61
C ARG A 226 6.20 -11.96 5.21
N VAL A 227 5.31 -11.19 4.59
CA VAL A 227 4.97 -9.83 5.00
C VAL A 227 3.51 -9.80 5.46
N MET A 228 3.25 -9.25 6.63
CA MET A 228 1.90 -9.08 7.17
C MET A 228 1.10 -8.07 6.35
N THR A 229 -0.19 -8.31 6.19
CA THR A 229 -1.12 -7.42 5.47
C THR A 229 -2.26 -6.99 6.39
N SER A 230 -2.93 -5.91 6.03
CA SER A 230 -4.06 -5.35 6.78
C SER A 230 -5.28 -6.26 6.85
N SER A 231 -5.36 -7.31 6.03
CA SER A 231 -6.41 -8.33 6.11
C SER A 231 -6.12 -9.42 7.15
N GLY A 232 -5.00 -9.34 7.88
CA GLY A 232 -4.57 -10.35 8.86
C GLY A 232 -3.90 -11.58 8.24
N GLY A 233 -3.73 -11.59 6.91
CA GLY A 233 -2.96 -12.60 6.19
C GLY A 233 -1.53 -12.16 5.90
N THR A 234 -0.76 -13.03 5.24
CA THR A 234 0.64 -12.74 4.87
C THR A 234 0.92 -13.04 3.39
N LEU A 235 1.80 -12.25 2.77
CA LEU A 235 2.22 -12.38 1.37
C LEU A 235 3.74 -12.54 1.24
N PRO A 236 4.26 -13.17 0.17
CA PRO A 236 5.68 -13.10 -0.13
C PRO A 236 6.10 -11.65 -0.48
N PRO A 237 7.38 -11.27 -0.29
CA PRO A 237 7.86 -9.88 -0.46
C PRO A 237 7.50 -9.26 -1.81
N GLY A 238 7.72 -9.98 -2.92
CA GLY A 238 7.39 -9.49 -4.26
C GLY A 238 5.90 -9.19 -4.45
N ALA A 239 5.01 -10.05 -3.91
CA ALA A 239 3.57 -9.82 -3.98
C ALA A 239 3.11 -8.68 -3.06
N ALA A 240 3.72 -8.55 -1.89
CA ALA A 240 3.47 -7.43 -0.98
C ALA A 240 3.93 -6.08 -1.57
N ALA A 241 5.05 -6.06 -2.30
CA ALA A 241 5.54 -4.87 -3.00
C ALA A 241 4.57 -4.38 -4.09
N ALA A 242 3.84 -5.29 -4.74
CA ALA A 242 2.81 -4.97 -5.74
C ALA A 242 1.45 -4.59 -5.13
N ARG A 243 1.30 -4.67 -3.80
CA ARG A 243 0.07 -4.39 -3.05
C ARG A 243 0.37 -3.50 -1.85
N ALA A 244 1.15 -2.43 -2.06
CA ALA A 244 1.68 -1.57 -1.03
C ALA A 244 0.60 -0.96 -0.12
N ALA A 245 -0.56 -0.61 -0.67
CA ALA A 245 -1.71 -0.09 0.09
C ALA A 245 -2.23 -1.11 1.13
N SER A 246 -2.11 -2.41 0.86
CA SER A 246 -2.52 -3.46 1.80
C SER A 246 -1.59 -3.64 3.00
N LEU A 247 -0.45 -2.95 3.02
CA LEU A 247 0.47 -2.97 4.16
C LEU A 247 0.18 -1.87 5.19
N ALA A 248 -0.63 -0.88 4.82
CA ALA A 248 -1.10 0.14 5.77
C ALA A 248 -1.89 -0.55 6.88
N LEU A 249 -1.52 -0.29 8.13
CA LEU A 249 -2.12 -0.93 9.33
C LEU A 249 -1.90 -2.46 9.39
N SER A 250 -0.82 -2.99 8.80
CA SER A 250 -0.49 -4.42 8.91
C SER A 250 -0.12 -4.87 10.34
N GLY A 251 0.56 -4.02 11.12
CA GLY A 251 0.90 -4.30 12.53
C GLY A 251 -0.34 -4.55 13.40
N PRO A 252 -1.29 -3.59 13.48
CA PRO A 252 -2.55 -3.76 14.21
C PRO A 252 -3.35 -5.00 13.77
N ALA A 253 -3.37 -5.31 12.46
CA ALA A 253 -4.02 -6.53 11.96
C ALA A 253 -3.38 -7.80 12.55
N GLY A 254 -2.05 -7.83 12.69
CA GLY A 254 -1.33 -8.91 13.38
C GLY A 254 -1.73 -9.02 14.86
N GLY A 255 -1.88 -7.90 15.55
CA GLY A 255 -2.37 -7.85 16.94
C GLY A 255 -3.78 -8.45 17.09
N VAL A 256 -4.70 -8.12 16.19
CA VAL A 256 -6.08 -8.68 16.18
C VAL A 256 -6.06 -10.20 15.91
N VAL A 257 -5.22 -10.66 14.98
CA VAL A 257 -5.05 -12.10 14.72
C VAL A 257 -4.52 -12.83 15.95
N GLY A 258 -3.52 -12.25 16.63
CA GLY A 258 -2.98 -12.78 17.89
C GLY A 258 -4.03 -12.83 18.99
N ALA A 259 -4.80 -11.76 19.18
CA ALA A 259 -5.87 -11.69 20.18
C ALA A 259 -6.93 -12.78 19.95
N ARG A 260 -7.34 -13.01 18.69
CA ARG A 260 -8.26 -14.09 18.33
C ARG A 260 -7.72 -15.47 18.73
N LEU A 261 -6.43 -15.73 18.51
CA LEU A 261 -5.81 -17.01 18.89
C LEU A 261 -5.81 -17.20 20.41
N VAL A 262 -5.45 -16.15 21.17
CA VAL A 262 -5.48 -16.19 22.63
C VAL A 262 -6.91 -16.36 23.14
N GLY A 263 -7.87 -15.61 22.60
CA GLY A 263 -9.29 -15.72 22.96
C GLY A 263 -9.83 -17.13 22.78
N ALA A 264 -9.55 -17.75 21.62
CA ALA A 264 -9.95 -19.13 21.36
C ALA A 264 -9.35 -20.11 22.39
N ALA A 265 -8.09 -19.91 22.80
CA ALA A 265 -7.44 -20.75 23.81
C ALA A 265 -8.04 -20.62 25.21
N VAL A 266 -8.64 -19.47 25.54
CA VAL A 266 -9.30 -19.22 26.85
C VAL A 266 -10.82 -19.26 26.78
N GLY A 267 -11.41 -19.67 25.65
CA GLY A 267 -12.86 -19.79 25.47
C GLY A 267 -13.60 -18.45 25.33
N LEU A 268 -12.92 -17.38 24.94
CA LEU A 268 -13.51 -16.06 24.67
C LEU A 268 -13.65 -15.83 23.16
N SER A 269 -14.84 -15.41 22.72
CA SER A 269 -15.16 -15.13 21.32
C SER A 269 -15.34 -13.65 21.01
N ASP A 270 -15.76 -12.85 22.01
CA ASP A 270 -15.91 -11.40 21.89
C ASP A 270 -14.75 -10.69 22.59
N LEU A 271 -13.90 -10.02 21.82
CA LEU A 271 -12.71 -9.34 22.30
C LEU A 271 -12.67 -7.90 21.81
N LEU A 272 -12.22 -6.99 22.69
CA LEU A 272 -11.82 -5.64 22.32
C LEU A 272 -10.30 -5.53 22.48
N THR A 273 -9.60 -5.25 21.38
CA THR A 273 -8.14 -5.03 21.40
C THR A 273 -7.84 -3.54 21.47
N LEU A 274 -6.85 -3.16 22.28
CA LEU A 274 -6.31 -1.81 22.35
C LEU A 274 -4.78 -1.91 22.28
N ASP A 275 -4.18 -1.23 21.31
CA ASP A 275 -2.73 -1.20 21.13
C ASP A 275 -2.25 0.26 21.16
N MET A 276 -1.50 0.62 22.20
CA MET A 276 -0.98 1.97 22.37
C MET A 276 0.53 2.00 22.13
N GLY A 277 0.93 2.68 21.06
CA GLY A 277 2.31 2.99 20.74
C GLY A 277 2.72 4.41 21.12
N GLY A 278 3.95 4.80 20.78
CA GLY A 278 4.45 6.17 21.01
C GLY A 278 3.84 7.24 20.09
N THR A 279 3.18 6.85 18.99
CA THR A 279 2.66 7.75 17.96
C THR A 279 1.18 7.52 17.61
N SER A 280 0.59 6.41 18.05
CA SER A 280 -0.78 6.00 17.70
C SER A 280 -1.38 5.12 18.80
N ALA A 281 -2.71 5.07 18.85
CA ALA A 281 -3.52 4.19 19.70
C ALA A 281 -4.69 3.63 18.88
#